data_AF-A0ABD2QKF5-F1
#
_entry.id   AF-A0ABD2QKF5-F1
#
_cell.length_a   1.000
_cell.length_b   1.000
_cell.length_c   1.000
_cell.angle_alpha   90.00
_cell.angle_beta   90.00
_cell.angle_gamma   90.00
#
_symmetry.space_group_name_H-M   'P 1'
#
loop_
_entity.id
_entity.type
_entity.pdbx_description
1 polymer ?
#
loop_
_entity_poly.entity_id
_entity_poly.type
_entity_poly.pdbx_seq_one_letter_code
_entity_poly.pdbx_strand_id
1 'polypeptide(L)'
;MIKLELFVASFAVYPQCVFIQAGTSTPSEQLNLEQLEITLTLNRADIAREKIFLENKKWKKGQLNDYMYQALMSDRHDFVKLFLEQGFSLEEFLTVYMLEKLYTDQLKHMVENN
;
A
#
# COMPACT_ATOMS: atom_id res chain seq x y z
N MET A 1 -18.86 19.60 19.53
CA MET A 1 -19.36 20.29 18.33
C MET A 1 -18.43 19.98 17.15
N ILE A 2 -18.75 18.89 16.45
CA ILE A 2 -18.64 18.69 15.00
C ILE A 2 -17.25 18.79 14.33
N LYS A 3 -16.25 18.05 14.82
CA LYS A 3 -15.07 17.75 13.97
C LYS A 3 -14.44 16.38 14.23
N LEU A 4 -15.28 15.38 14.51
CA LEU A 4 -14.88 13.96 14.56
C LEU A 4 -15.87 13.03 13.81
N GLU A 5 -16.73 13.60 12.96
CA GLU A 5 -17.80 12.90 12.23
C GLU A 5 -17.72 13.10 10.70
N LEU A 6 -16.56 13.53 10.17
CA LEU A 6 -16.40 13.74 8.71
C LEU A 6 -15.35 12.88 8.01
N PHE A 7 -14.59 12.04 8.72
CA PHE A 7 -13.72 11.06 8.03
C PHE A 7 -14.42 9.73 7.74
N VAL A 8 -15.54 9.45 8.42
CA VAL A 8 -16.28 8.19 8.28
C VAL A 8 -17.30 8.19 7.12
N ALA A 9 -17.47 9.31 6.42
CA ALA A 9 -18.59 9.52 5.48
C ALA A 9 -18.22 9.51 3.98
N SER A 10 -17.06 8.96 3.55
CA SER A 10 -16.73 8.89 2.11
C SER A 10 -16.22 7.54 1.58
N PHE A 11 -16.25 6.45 2.34
CA PHE A 11 -15.90 5.12 1.80
C PHE A 11 -17.00 4.07 1.99
N ALA A 12 -18.26 4.52 2.01
CA ALA A 12 -19.44 3.68 1.83
C ALA A 12 -19.87 3.60 0.34
N VAL A 13 -18.90 3.38 -0.54
CA VAL A 13 -19.10 2.90 -1.92
C VAL A 13 -17.98 1.86 -2.10
N TYR A 14 -18.16 0.60 -1.68
CA TYR A 14 -18.93 -0.38 -2.43
C TYR A 14 -19.38 -1.57 -1.56
N PRO A 15 -20.68 -1.93 -1.57
CA PRO A 15 -21.17 -3.23 -1.13
C PRO A 15 -21.11 -4.27 -2.27
N GLN A 16 -20.53 -5.45 -1.98
CA GLN A 16 -20.72 -6.77 -2.63
C GLN A 16 -20.71 -6.87 -4.18
N CYS A 17 -19.62 -7.42 -4.78
CA CYS A 17 -19.61 -8.47 -5.83
C CYS A 17 -18.18 -8.83 -6.32
N VAL A 18 -17.67 -9.96 -5.84
CA VAL A 18 -17.00 -11.06 -6.58
C VAL A 18 -16.05 -10.71 -7.75
N PHE A 19 -14.76 -10.98 -7.55
CA PHE A 19 -14.00 -11.80 -8.51
C PHE A 19 -13.39 -13.00 -7.77
N ILE A 20 -13.98 -14.17 -7.98
CA ILE A 20 -13.44 -15.46 -7.56
C ILE A 20 -12.22 -15.75 -8.44
N GLN A 21 -11.05 -15.93 -7.84
CA GLN A 21 -10.12 -16.96 -8.29
C GLN A 21 -9.75 -17.85 -7.10
N ALA A 22 -9.78 -19.16 -7.35
CA ALA A 22 -9.49 -20.22 -6.39
C ALA A 22 -8.03 -20.11 -5.89
N GLY A 23 -7.87 -20.08 -4.56
CA GLY A 23 -6.55 -20.16 -3.93
C GLY A 23 -6.60 -19.67 -2.49
N THR A 24 -6.85 -20.59 -1.56
CA THR A 24 -6.40 -20.56 -0.16
C THR A 24 -5.79 -19.22 0.34
N SER A 25 -6.60 -18.29 0.83
CA SER A 25 -6.10 -17.20 1.69
C SER A 25 -7.15 -16.92 2.75
N THR A 26 -6.78 -17.20 3.99
CA THR A 26 -7.59 -17.02 5.20
C THR A 26 -8.11 -15.58 5.32
N PRO A 27 -9.30 -15.33 5.91
CA PRO A 27 -9.88 -13.98 6.07
C PRO A 27 -8.99 -13.00 6.85
N SER A 28 -8.05 -13.51 7.65
CA SER A 28 -7.01 -12.72 8.32
C SER A 28 -5.98 -12.10 7.36
N GLU A 29 -5.77 -12.64 6.17
CA GLU A 29 -4.78 -12.14 5.21
C GLU A 29 -5.28 -10.89 4.48
N GLN A 30 -6.57 -10.85 4.11
CA GLN A 30 -7.25 -9.68 3.54
C GLN A 30 -7.26 -8.50 4.52
N LEU A 31 -7.60 -8.74 5.79
CA LEU A 31 -7.62 -7.70 6.82
C LEU A 31 -6.25 -7.02 7.00
N ASN A 32 -5.15 -7.76 6.82
CA ASN A 32 -3.81 -7.21 6.96
C ASN A 32 -3.42 -6.29 5.79
N LEU A 33 -3.93 -6.56 4.59
CA LEU A 33 -3.69 -5.76 3.38
C LEU A 33 -4.46 -4.44 3.43
N GLU A 34 -5.71 -4.49 3.89
CA GLU A 34 -6.50 -3.28 4.16
C GLU A 34 -5.84 -2.40 5.22
N GLN A 35 -5.34 -3.00 6.31
CA GLN A 35 -4.59 -2.26 7.32
C GLN A 35 -3.31 -1.61 6.74
N LEU A 36 -2.64 -2.29 5.81
CA LEU A 36 -1.44 -1.75 5.16
C LEU A 36 -1.79 -0.51 4.33
N GLU A 37 -2.84 -0.58 3.54
CA GLU A 37 -3.36 0.55 2.75
C GLU A 37 -3.71 1.74 3.64
N ILE A 38 -4.42 1.50 4.74
CA ILE A 38 -4.78 2.52 5.72
C ILE A 38 -3.51 3.16 6.30
N THR A 39 -2.56 2.36 6.81
CA THR A 39 -1.34 2.91 7.41
C THR A 39 -0.48 3.70 6.41
N LEU A 40 -0.46 3.30 5.15
CA LEU A 40 0.26 3.97 4.07
C LEU A 40 -0.38 5.32 3.73
N THR A 41 -1.71 5.36 3.64
CA THR A 41 -2.48 6.59 3.41
C THR A 41 -2.32 7.57 4.58
N LEU A 42 -2.31 7.06 5.82
CA LEU A 42 -2.09 7.86 7.03
C LEU A 42 -0.63 8.26 7.27
N ASN A 43 0.31 7.82 6.42
CA ASN A 43 1.74 8.01 6.62
C ASN A 43 2.23 7.55 8.01
N ARG A 44 1.70 6.43 8.52
CA ARG A 44 2.07 5.86 9.83
C ARG A 44 2.83 4.55 9.67
N ALA A 45 4.07 4.67 9.22
CA ALA A 45 5.00 3.55 9.07
C ALA A 45 5.24 2.81 10.40
N ASP A 46 5.22 3.53 11.53
CA ASP A 46 5.43 2.93 12.85
C ASP A 46 4.37 1.86 13.18
N ILE A 47 3.10 2.16 12.87
CA ILE A 47 2.00 1.21 13.09
C ILE A 47 2.12 0.03 12.12
N ALA A 48 2.49 0.29 10.87
CA ALA A 48 2.68 -0.77 9.89
C ALA A 48 3.79 -1.75 10.34
N ARG A 49 4.91 -1.22 10.86
CA ARG A 49 5.98 -2.04 11.44
C ARG A 49 5.47 -2.92 12.57
N GLU A 50 4.77 -2.32 13.54
CA GLU A 50 4.37 -3.00 14.77
C GLU A 50 3.22 -4.00 14.56
N LYS A 51 2.25 -3.70 13.69
CA LYS A 51 1.05 -4.52 13.51
C LYS A 51 1.07 -5.41 12.27
N ILE A 52 1.77 -5.02 11.21
CA ILE A 52 1.67 -5.65 9.89
C ILE A 52 2.93 -6.44 9.57
N PHE A 53 4.10 -5.85 9.82
CA PHE A 53 5.43 -6.45 9.58
C PHE A 53 6.02 -7.08 10.85
N LEU A 54 5.26 -7.98 11.47
CA LEU A 54 5.76 -8.81 12.57
C LEU A 54 6.85 -9.76 12.07
N GLU A 55 7.93 -9.95 12.85
CA GLU A 55 9.13 -10.76 12.50
C GLU A 55 8.82 -12.18 11.98
N ASN A 56 7.66 -12.74 12.31
CA ASN A 56 7.27 -14.10 11.92
C ASN A 56 6.45 -14.17 10.63
N LYS A 57 6.13 -13.04 9.99
CA LYS A 57 5.26 -13.00 8.81
C LYS A 57 6.05 -12.86 7.52
N LYS A 58 6.08 -13.94 6.73
CA LYS A 58 6.67 -13.92 5.39
C LYS A 58 5.67 -13.43 4.37
N TRP A 59 6.01 -12.36 3.66
CA TRP A 59 5.22 -11.84 2.56
C TRP A 59 5.56 -12.56 1.25
N LYS A 60 4.55 -12.94 0.48
CA LYS A 60 4.79 -13.50 -0.87
C LYS A 60 5.27 -12.39 -1.81
N LYS A 61 6.25 -12.70 -2.66
CA LYS A 61 6.68 -11.82 -3.76
C LYS A 61 5.45 -11.44 -4.61
N GLY A 62 5.27 -10.15 -4.89
CA GLY A 62 4.12 -9.62 -5.61
C GLY A 62 3.08 -8.92 -4.73
N GLN A 63 2.83 -9.39 -3.50
CA GLN A 63 1.78 -8.80 -2.64
C GLN A 63 2.12 -7.39 -2.17
N LEU A 64 3.41 -7.05 -2.07
CA LEU A 64 3.88 -5.74 -1.63
C LEU A 64 4.17 -4.79 -2.80
N ASN A 65 4.08 -5.26 -4.05
CA ASN A 65 4.47 -4.48 -5.23
C ASN A 65 3.61 -3.23 -5.40
N ASP A 66 2.28 -3.37 -5.28
CA ASP A 66 1.35 -2.24 -5.40
C ASP A 66 1.54 -1.23 -4.25
N TYR A 67 1.79 -1.72 -3.04
CA TYR A 67 2.06 -0.86 -1.88
C TYR A 67 3.41 -0.16 -1.98
N MET A 68 4.43 -0.82 -2.51
CA MET A 68 5.73 -0.20 -2.81
C MET A 68 5.56 0.91 -3.85
N TYR A 69 4.79 0.66 -4.91
CA TYR A 69 4.47 1.69 -5.91
C TYR A 69 3.79 2.91 -5.26
N GLN A 70 2.77 2.68 -4.45
CA GLN A 70 2.06 3.75 -3.73
C GLN A 70 2.98 4.51 -2.75
N ALA A 71 3.86 3.81 -2.05
CA ALA A 71 4.84 4.42 -1.15
C ALA A 71 5.81 5.33 -1.92
N LEU A 72 6.28 4.91 -3.09
CA LEU A 72 7.15 5.72 -3.95
C LEU A 72 6.45 6.96 -4.50
N MET A 73 5.21 6.79 -4.99
CA MET A 73 4.38 7.91 -5.47
C MET A 73 4.08 8.95 -4.39
N SER A 74 3.90 8.48 -3.15
CA SER A 74 3.59 9.32 -1.99
C SER A 74 4.82 9.80 -1.21
N ASP A 75 6.03 9.55 -1.73
CA ASP A 75 7.31 9.92 -1.14
C ASP A 75 7.55 9.36 0.29
N ARG A 76 7.01 8.17 0.57
CA ARG A 76 7.02 7.52 1.89
C ARG A 76 8.25 6.65 2.09
N HIS A 77 9.39 7.30 2.30
CA HIS A 77 10.68 6.65 2.51
C HIS A 77 10.72 5.64 3.68
N ASP A 78 9.97 5.88 4.76
CA ASP A 78 9.94 4.97 5.90
C ASP A 78 9.29 3.62 5.55
N PHE A 79 8.27 3.63 4.68
CA PHE A 79 7.66 2.40 4.17
C PHE A 79 8.62 1.65 3.23
N VAL A 80 9.36 2.37 2.39
CA VAL A 80 10.37 1.75 1.52
C VAL A 80 11.42 1.00 2.34
N LYS A 81 11.93 1.63 3.42
CA LYS A 81 12.87 0.98 4.35
C LYS A 81 12.26 -0.26 5.00
N LEU A 82 11.01 -0.16 5.46
CA LEU A 82 10.28 -1.30 6.03
C LEU A 82 10.18 -2.47 5.06
N PHE A 83 9.82 -2.23 3.80
CA PHE A 83 9.71 -3.31 2.81
C PHE A 83 11.09 -3.97 2.56
N LEU A 84 12.16 -3.18 2.49
CA LEU A 84 13.54 -3.70 2.32
C LEU A 84 13.97 -4.57 3.51
N GLU A 85 13.66 -4.16 4.74
CA GLU A 85 13.92 -4.95 5.97
C GLU A 85 13.24 -6.33 5.92
N GLN A 86 12.11 -6.45 5.23
CA GLN A 86 11.33 -7.69 5.09
C GLN A 86 11.80 -8.58 3.93
N GLY A 87 12.90 -8.21 3.26
CA GLY A 87 13.48 -8.96 2.15
C GLY A 87 12.86 -8.64 0.78
N PHE A 88 12.21 -7.50 0.64
CA PHE A 88 11.77 -7.00 -0.67
C PHE A 88 12.99 -6.54 -1.48
N SER A 89 13.18 -7.06 -2.69
CA SER A 89 14.23 -6.59 -3.60
C SER A 89 13.69 -5.46 -4.48
N LEU A 90 14.15 -4.23 -4.22
CA LEU A 90 13.79 -3.07 -5.03
C LEU A 90 14.33 -3.20 -6.46
N GLU A 91 15.48 -3.86 -6.65
CA GLU A 91 16.11 -4.06 -7.96
C GLU A 91 15.27 -4.97 -8.86
N GLU A 92 14.69 -6.04 -8.31
CA GLU A 92 13.77 -6.92 -9.05
C GLU A 92 12.46 -6.21 -9.41
N PHE A 93 12.04 -5.22 -8.61
CA PHE A 93 10.79 -4.49 -8.79
C PHE A 93 10.92 -3.28 -9.73
N LEU A 94 12.01 -2.52 -9.64
CA LEU A 94 12.27 -1.33 -10.46
C LEU A 94 12.76 -1.71 -11.86
N THR A 95 11.87 -2.31 -12.64
CA THR A 95 12.10 -2.49 -14.08
C THR A 95 12.01 -1.15 -14.80
N VAL A 96 12.62 -1.02 -15.99
CA VAL A 96 12.54 0.19 -16.83
C VAL A 96 11.10 0.65 -17.04
N TYR A 97 10.18 -0.30 -17.27
CA TYR A 97 8.75 -0.03 -17.39
C TYR A 97 8.14 0.60 -16.12
N MET A 98 8.52 0.12 -14.93
CA MET A 98 8.00 0.66 -13.67
C MET A 98 8.53 2.08 -13.40
N LEU A 99 9.80 2.33 -13.73
CA LEU A 99 10.40 3.67 -13.64
C LEU A 99 9.68 4.65 -14.57
N GLU A 100 9.51 4.28 -15.85
CA GLU A 100 8.79 5.11 -16.82
C GLU A 100 7.38 5.46 -16.32
N LYS A 101 6.68 4.47 -15.77
CA LYS A 101 5.34 4.65 -15.18
C LYS A 101 5.36 5.59 -13.98
N LEU A 102 6.28 5.38 -13.03
CA LEU A 102 6.44 6.23 -11.84
C LEU A 102 6.71 7.69 -12.23
N TYR A 103 7.67 7.93 -13.11
CA TYR A 103 8.00 9.28 -13.57
C TYR A 103 6.82 9.93 -14.29
N THR A 104 6.10 9.17 -15.14
CA THR A 104 4.94 9.68 -15.87
C THR A 104 3.81 10.08 -14.92
N ASP A 105 3.45 9.22 -13.97
CA ASP A 105 2.37 9.50 -13.03
C ASP A 105 2.74 10.63 -12.06
N GLN A 106 4.00 10.68 -11.60
CA GLN A 106 4.49 11.75 -10.74
C GLN A 106 4.49 13.10 -11.47
N LEU A 107 4.88 13.14 -12.74
CA LEU A 107 4.80 14.34 -13.58
C LEU A 107 3.34 14.77 -13.82
N LYS A 108 2.42 13.84 -14.09
CA LYS A 108 1.00 14.15 -14.20
C LYS A 108 0.43 14.78 -12.94
N HIS A 109 0.77 14.23 -11.77
CA HIS A 109 0.37 14.78 -10.49
C HIS A 109 0.91 16.21 -10.27
N MET A 110 2.06 16.57 -10.84
CA MET A 110 2.55 17.95 -10.81
C MET A 110 1.81 18.88 -11.78
N VAL A 111 1.31 18.36 -12.90
CA VAL A 111 0.61 19.15 -13.94
C VAL A 111 -0.86 19.37 -13.60
N GLU A 112 -1.56 18.39 -13.02
CA GLU A 112 -2.98 18.51 -12.64
C GLU A 112 -3.23 19.41 -11.43
N ASN A 113 -2.19 19.75 -10.66
CA ASN A 113 -2.26 20.65 -9.51
C ASN A 113 -1.91 22.12 -9.84
N ASN A 114 -1.86 22.50 -11.12
CA ASN A 114 -1.76 23.89 -11.62
C ASN A 114 -3.01 24.31 -12.40
#